data_AF-A0A1F5AQ89-F1
#
_entry.id   AF-A0A1F5AQ89-F1
#
_cell.length_a   1.000
_cell.length_b   1.000
_cell.length_c   1.000
_cell.angle_alpha   90.00
_cell.angle_beta   90.00
_cell.angle_gamma   90.00
#
_symmetry.space_group_name_H-M   'P 1'
#
loop_
_entity.id
_entity.type
_entity.pdbx_description
1 polymer ?
#
loop_
_entity_poly.entity_id
_entity_poly.type
_entity_poly.pdbx_seq_one_letter_code
_entity_poly.pdbx_strand_id
1 'polypeptide(L)'
;MDTAGYLLKLLQGGLGNLAAYLAAHVLLCLVPAFFIAGAMTALIPKESVTRFLGRNAPRYVSYPAAALAGSVLSVCSCTIVPLFAGIYRKGAGLGPAITFLFFAPAANILALVYTGGMIGADLAFARLFLSLVFGISIGMIMALVFRRSDISHDQRPDTMFAGKASIKKASLAFLLILVALLLSGTLKIGLLTNAYGGVKIPVSGLDRFQEFLNRVVPSDSATGQEGVSVQGAILIGLLFLTAFVSWRGLGKISDGFNRWTWVSLGLVVLTLLVASAGMTVDTGGLDILFTGKMFGVILSVSLLAYIARRRLTPDEVRDFLWESWRFIKQIFPLLVVGVFFVGIIRVLIRPEWIKVLAGQNTLFGNLAGVVFGVFMYFPTLVEVPVAKMFLSLGMHRGPLLAYLMADPELSLQSILMISAIIGKAKAWVYVFWVALFSTVAGLIYGALEDGANIGTVALYLLVFLALLAAGLWRMSQNDGVRPAAMPANVNGD
;
A
#
# COMPACT_ATOMS: atom_id res chain seq x y z
N MET A 1 19.29 1.25 33.06
CA MET A 1 18.35 2.24 32.49
C MET A 1 17.10 2.20 33.35
N ASP A 2 16.63 3.35 33.83
CA ASP A 2 15.39 3.42 34.61
C ASP A 2 14.19 3.01 33.73
N THR A 3 13.20 2.33 34.32
CA THR A 3 12.04 1.77 33.58
C THR A 3 11.27 2.87 32.84
N ALA A 4 11.16 4.04 33.46
CA ALA A 4 10.57 5.23 32.86
C ALA A 4 11.37 5.73 31.64
N GLY A 5 12.70 5.73 31.71
CA GLY A 5 13.57 6.14 30.60
C GLY A 5 13.48 5.19 29.41
N TYR A 6 13.30 3.90 29.65
CA TYR A 6 13.07 2.91 28.60
C TYR A 6 11.70 3.09 27.93
N LEU A 7 10.64 3.30 28.71
CA LEU A 7 9.29 3.55 28.17
C LEU A 7 9.23 4.84 27.35
N LEU A 8 9.89 5.90 27.81
CA LEU A 8 10.02 7.15 27.06
C LEU A 8 10.75 6.95 25.74
N LYS A 9 11.83 6.15 25.72
CA LYS A 9 12.55 5.81 24.48
C LYS A 9 11.66 5.07 23.49
N LEU A 10 10.82 4.14 23.96
CA LEU A 10 9.86 3.43 23.10
C LEU A 10 8.80 4.38 22.52
N LEU A 11 8.18 5.21 23.36
CA LEU A 11 7.19 6.20 22.92
C LEU A 11 7.77 7.21 21.94
N GLN A 12 9.00 7.68 22.19
CA GLN A 12 9.73 8.56 21.29
C GLN A 12 10.03 7.88 19.95
N GLY A 13 10.37 6.58 19.94
CA GLY A 13 10.53 5.81 18.71
C GLY A 13 9.24 5.71 17.90
N GLY A 14 8.11 5.46 18.56
CA GLY A 14 6.79 5.46 17.92
C GLY A 14 6.40 6.82 17.34
N LEU A 15 6.51 7.89 18.13
CA LEU A 15 6.19 9.26 17.71
C LEU A 15 7.14 9.76 16.61
N GLY A 16 8.44 9.45 16.73
CA GLY A 16 9.45 9.80 15.73
C GLY A 16 9.18 9.13 14.40
N ASN A 17 8.89 7.83 14.38
CA ASN A 17 8.54 7.10 13.16
C ASN A 17 7.26 7.65 12.52
N LEU A 18 6.24 7.97 13.32
CA LEU A 18 5.02 8.58 12.82
C LEU A 18 5.27 9.98 12.22
N ALA A 19 6.05 10.81 12.91
CA ALA A 19 6.41 12.14 12.43
C ALA A 19 7.20 12.05 11.12
N ALA A 20 8.20 11.19 11.04
CA ALA A 20 8.96 10.93 9.83
C ALA A 20 8.06 10.46 8.67
N TYR A 21 7.17 9.51 8.94
CA TYR A 21 6.23 8.99 7.96
C TYR A 21 5.26 10.07 7.42
N LEU A 22 4.74 10.94 8.29
CA LEU A 22 3.86 12.06 7.91
C LEU A 22 4.61 13.21 7.22
N ALA A 23 5.89 13.39 7.55
CA ALA A 23 6.78 14.39 6.97
C ALA A 23 7.35 13.98 5.60
N ALA A 24 7.36 12.69 5.29
CA ALA A 24 7.99 12.15 4.11
C ALA A 24 7.11 12.26 2.84
N HIS A 25 7.70 11.82 1.72
CA HIS A 25 7.09 11.71 0.39
C HIS A 25 5.77 10.92 0.33
N VAL A 26 5.37 10.27 1.43
CA VAL A 26 4.13 9.48 1.53
C VAL A 26 2.90 10.31 1.20
N LEU A 27 2.89 11.62 1.47
CA LEU A 27 1.74 12.47 1.13
C LEU A 27 1.47 12.55 -0.37
N LEU A 28 2.53 12.60 -1.18
CA LEU A 28 2.42 12.66 -2.64
C LEU A 28 1.85 11.37 -3.24
N CYS A 29 1.88 10.25 -2.51
CA CYS A 29 1.34 8.99 -2.98
C CYS A 29 0.00 8.65 -2.31
N LEU A 30 -0.11 8.85 -1.01
CA LEU A 30 -1.27 8.50 -0.18
C LEU A 30 -2.49 9.36 -0.51
N VAL A 31 -2.31 10.69 -0.65
CA VAL A 31 -3.42 11.60 -0.95
C VAL A 31 -4.03 11.28 -2.32
N PRO A 32 -3.27 11.20 -3.43
CA PRO A 32 -3.83 10.77 -4.71
C PRO A 32 -4.45 9.38 -4.65
N ALA A 33 -3.89 8.42 -3.92
CA ALA A 33 -4.46 7.07 -3.80
C ALA A 33 -5.88 7.07 -3.19
N PHE A 34 -6.15 7.89 -2.17
CA PHE A 34 -7.51 8.04 -1.63
C PHE A 34 -8.48 8.65 -2.63
N PHE A 35 -8.04 9.66 -3.39
CA PHE A 35 -8.85 10.23 -4.45
C PHE A 35 -9.07 9.25 -5.61
N ILE A 36 -8.07 8.44 -5.99
CA ILE A 36 -8.25 7.38 -6.99
C ILE A 36 -9.30 6.39 -6.47
N ALA A 37 -9.19 5.90 -5.23
CA ALA A 37 -10.16 4.99 -4.64
C ALA A 37 -11.58 5.57 -4.63
N GLY A 38 -11.73 6.85 -4.28
CA GLY A 38 -13.00 7.58 -4.36
C GLY A 38 -13.51 7.73 -5.79
N ALA A 39 -12.66 8.08 -6.74
CA ALA A 39 -13.02 8.23 -8.16
C ALA A 39 -13.41 6.88 -8.78
N MET A 40 -12.72 5.80 -8.43
CA MET A 40 -13.09 4.45 -8.83
C MET A 40 -14.46 4.08 -8.27
N THR A 41 -14.74 4.44 -7.00
CA THR A 41 -16.00 4.10 -6.34
C THR A 41 -17.18 5.01 -6.76
N ALA A 42 -16.93 6.23 -7.21
CA ALA A 42 -17.99 7.15 -7.64
C ALA A 42 -18.20 7.15 -9.15
N LEU A 43 -17.12 7.19 -9.94
CA LEU A 43 -17.17 7.51 -11.37
C LEU A 43 -17.12 6.29 -12.29
N ILE A 44 -16.71 5.12 -11.78
CA ILE A 44 -16.61 3.89 -12.58
C ILE A 44 -17.86 3.02 -12.38
N PRO A 45 -18.54 2.61 -13.47
CA PRO A 45 -19.64 1.66 -13.42
C PRO A 45 -19.17 0.26 -13.02
N LYS A 46 -19.99 -0.45 -12.22
CA LYS A 46 -19.69 -1.79 -11.70
C LYS A 46 -19.38 -2.78 -12.81
N GLU A 47 -20.08 -2.67 -13.95
CA GLU A 47 -19.96 -3.53 -15.13
C GLU A 47 -18.55 -3.49 -15.73
N SER A 48 -17.89 -2.34 -15.67
CA SER A 48 -16.56 -2.19 -16.27
C SER A 48 -15.47 -2.85 -15.43
N VAL A 49 -15.57 -2.77 -14.09
CA VAL A 49 -14.66 -3.48 -13.19
C VAL A 49 -14.93 -4.98 -13.22
N THR A 50 -16.21 -5.38 -13.15
CA THR A 50 -16.61 -6.79 -13.14
C THR A 50 -16.32 -7.52 -14.47
N ARG A 51 -16.29 -6.81 -15.60
CA ARG A 51 -15.91 -7.39 -16.90
C ARG A 51 -14.49 -7.98 -16.90
N PHE A 52 -13.54 -7.33 -16.23
CA PHE A 52 -12.14 -7.77 -16.22
C PHE A 52 -11.73 -8.41 -14.90
N LEU A 53 -12.18 -7.87 -13.77
CA LEU A 53 -11.79 -8.29 -12.43
C LEU A 53 -12.94 -8.94 -11.65
N GLY A 54 -14.11 -9.13 -12.28
CA GLY A 54 -15.27 -9.72 -11.63
C GLY A 54 -15.08 -11.20 -11.35
N ARG A 55 -15.89 -11.70 -10.42
CA ARG A 55 -15.88 -13.11 -10.02
C ARG A 55 -16.13 -14.08 -11.17
N ASN A 56 -17.04 -13.72 -12.08
CA ASN A 56 -17.42 -14.55 -13.22
C ASN A 56 -16.54 -14.30 -14.46
N ALA A 57 -15.59 -13.37 -14.39
CA ALA A 57 -14.65 -13.13 -15.47
C ALA A 57 -13.74 -14.37 -15.65
N PRO A 58 -13.36 -14.71 -16.89
CA PRO A 58 -12.46 -15.83 -17.14
C PRO A 58 -11.15 -15.66 -16.38
N ARG A 59 -10.73 -16.70 -15.65
CA ARG A 59 -9.56 -16.67 -14.77
C ARG A 59 -8.27 -16.28 -15.51
N TYR A 60 -8.14 -16.70 -16.76
CA TYR A 60 -6.99 -16.37 -17.61
C TYR A 60 -6.94 -14.89 -18.04
N VAL A 61 -8.03 -14.13 -17.87
CA VAL A 61 -8.04 -12.67 -18.06
C VAL A 61 -7.90 -11.95 -16.73
N SER A 62 -8.67 -12.35 -15.72
CA SER A 62 -8.80 -11.58 -14.48
C SER A 62 -7.52 -11.56 -13.64
N TYR A 63 -6.83 -12.70 -13.53
CA TYR A 63 -5.62 -12.81 -12.70
C TYR A 63 -4.41 -12.14 -13.36
N PRO A 64 -4.11 -12.35 -14.65
CA PRO A 64 -3.06 -11.59 -15.32
C PRO A 64 -3.34 -10.10 -15.37
N ALA A 65 -4.59 -9.67 -15.61
CA ALA A 65 -4.95 -8.25 -15.60
C ALA A 65 -4.73 -7.63 -14.21
N ALA A 66 -5.11 -8.32 -13.13
CA ALA A 66 -4.85 -7.89 -11.76
C ALA A 66 -3.35 -7.77 -11.45
N ALA A 67 -2.55 -8.77 -11.83
CA ALA A 67 -1.10 -8.75 -11.64
C ALA A 67 -0.46 -7.60 -12.44
N LEU A 68 -0.77 -7.48 -13.74
CA LEU A 68 -0.23 -6.41 -14.57
C LEU A 68 -0.60 -5.02 -14.04
N ALA A 69 -1.87 -4.81 -13.66
CA ALA A 69 -2.31 -3.56 -13.07
C ALA A 69 -1.55 -3.24 -11.77
N GLY A 70 -1.29 -4.25 -10.93
CA GLY A 70 -0.55 -4.08 -9.70
C GLY A 70 0.91 -3.67 -9.93
N SER A 71 1.63 -4.42 -10.77
CA SER A 71 3.05 -4.19 -11.02
C SER A 71 3.32 -2.85 -11.71
N VAL A 72 2.47 -2.44 -12.67
CA VAL A 72 2.63 -1.16 -13.39
C VAL A 72 2.46 0.05 -12.48
N LEU A 73 1.56 -0.01 -11.49
CA LEU A 73 1.29 1.14 -10.62
C LEU A 73 2.46 1.50 -9.70
N SER A 74 3.45 0.62 -9.53
CA SER A 74 4.67 0.87 -8.73
C SER A 74 4.36 1.49 -7.36
N VAL A 75 3.34 0.95 -6.69
CA VAL A 75 2.76 1.47 -5.45
C VAL A 75 3.21 0.66 -4.23
N CYS A 76 3.38 1.33 -3.10
CA CYS A 76 3.63 0.68 -1.82
C CYS A 76 2.34 0.19 -1.15
N SER A 77 2.47 -0.52 -0.04
CA SER A 77 1.35 -1.05 0.74
C SER A 77 0.34 0.04 1.18
N CYS A 78 0.82 1.25 1.46
CA CYS A 78 -0.01 2.36 1.92
C CYS A 78 -0.96 2.90 0.85
N THR A 79 -0.62 2.74 -0.43
CA THR A 79 -1.42 3.23 -1.56
C THR A 79 -2.21 2.12 -2.25
N ILE A 80 -1.70 0.89 -2.25
CA ILE A 80 -2.43 -0.23 -2.84
C ILE A 80 -3.68 -0.59 -2.04
N VAL A 81 -3.68 -0.47 -0.71
CA VAL A 81 -4.85 -0.86 0.10
C VAL A 81 -6.09 0.01 -0.17
N PRO A 82 -5.99 1.36 -0.25
CA PRO A 82 -7.09 2.19 -0.74
C PRO A 82 -7.56 1.81 -2.15
N LEU A 83 -6.63 1.58 -3.09
CA LEU A 83 -6.97 1.19 -4.47
C LEU A 83 -7.71 -0.15 -4.52
N PHE A 84 -7.21 -1.14 -3.77
CA PHE A 84 -7.84 -2.43 -3.53
C PHE A 84 -9.26 -2.25 -2.97
N ALA A 85 -9.43 -1.37 -1.97
CA ALA A 85 -10.74 -1.07 -1.39
C ALA A 85 -11.72 -0.51 -2.43
N GLY A 86 -11.24 0.38 -3.32
CA GLY A 86 -12.01 0.94 -4.42
C GLY A 86 -12.49 -0.12 -5.42
N ILE A 87 -11.58 -0.96 -5.95
CA ILE A 87 -11.95 -2.02 -6.90
C ILE A 87 -12.84 -3.08 -6.27
N TYR A 88 -12.58 -3.48 -5.02
CA TYR A 88 -13.32 -4.52 -4.34
C TYR A 88 -14.76 -4.06 -4.03
N ARG A 89 -14.93 -2.80 -3.61
CA ARG A 89 -16.28 -2.21 -3.43
C ARG A 89 -17.05 -2.09 -4.74
N LYS A 90 -16.35 -1.93 -5.87
CA LYS A 90 -16.94 -1.93 -7.22
C LYS A 90 -17.19 -3.32 -7.82
N GLY A 91 -17.15 -4.37 -7.00
CA GLY A 91 -17.55 -5.71 -7.41
C GLY A 91 -16.43 -6.55 -8.02
N ALA A 92 -15.17 -6.12 -7.95
CA ALA A 92 -14.07 -7.03 -8.25
C ALA A 92 -14.16 -8.27 -7.35
N GLY A 93 -14.00 -9.46 -7.95
CA GLY A 93 -14.01 -10.71 -7.21
C GLY A 93 -12.86 -10.75 -6.21
N LEU A 94 -13.07 -11.40 -5.07
CA LEU A 94 -12.07 -11.47 -4.00
C LEU A 94 -10.72 -11.99 -4.51
N GLY A 95 -10.71 -12.97 -5.41
CA GLY A 95 -9.47 -13.55 -5.94
C GLY A 95 -8.59 -12.57 -6.72
N PRO A 96 -9.08 -12.03 -7.86
CA PRO A 96 -8.35 -11.00 -8.61
C PRO A 96 -7.98 -9.78 -7.76
N ALA A 97 -8.85 -9.35 -6.85
CA ALA A 97 -8.57 -8.23 -5.96
C ALA A 97 -7.40 -8.52 -5.00
N ILE A 98 -7.32 -9.73 -4.43
CA ILE A 98 -6.20 -10.16 -3.60
C ILE A 98 -4.91 -10.32 -4.41
N THR A 99 -4.98 -10.84 -5.64
CA THR A 99 -3.82 -10.91 -6.53
C THR A 99 -3.27 -9.52 -6.85
N PHE A 100 -4.14 -8.54 -7.13
CA PHE A 100 -3.74 -7.14 -7.30
C PHE A 100 -3.08 -6.57 -6.04
N LEU A 101 -3.68 -6.81 -4.87
CA LEU A 101 -3.21 -6.33 -3.58
C LEU A 101 -1.81 -6.87 -3.21
N PHE A 102 -1.57 -8.16 -3.43
CA PHE A 102 -0.31 -8.82 -3.13
C PHE A 102 0.78 -8.45 -4.15
N PHE A 103 0.47 -8.54 -5.44
CA PHE A 103 1.49 -8.44 -6.47
C PHE A 103 2.00 -7.01 -6.69
N ALA A 104 1.20 -5.98 -6.40
CA ALA A 104 1.58 -4.59 -6.65
C ALA A 104 2.85 -4.14 -5.89
N PRO A 105 2.96 -4.34 -4.57
CA PRO A 105 4.21 -4.06 -3.87
C PRO A 105 5.28 -5.14 -4.10
N ALA A 106 4.92 -6.43 -4.12
CA ALA A 106 5.88 -7.54 -4.27
C ALA A 106 6.68 -7.50 -5.57
N ALA A 107 6.04 -7.10 -6.68
CA ALA A 107 6.61 -7.02 -8.02
C ALA A 107 6.64 -5.58 -8.56
N ASN A 108 6.87 -4.62 -7.67
CA ASN A 108 7.08 -3.23 -8.05
C ASN A 108 8.37 -3.11 -8.91
N ILE A 109 8.25 -2.48 -10.08
CA ILE A 109 9.37 -2.29 -11.02
C ILE A 109 10.56 -1.62 -10.34
N LEU A 110 10.33 -0.59 -9.53
CA LEU A 110 11.41 0.09 -8.81
C LEU A 110 12.09 -0.84 -7.81
N ALA A 111 11.32 -1.62 -7.05
CA ALA A 111 11.86 -2.60 -6.10
C ALA A 111 12.74 -3.62 -6.82
N LEU A 112 12.26 -4.17 -7.94
CA LEU A 112 12.98 -5.16 -8.74
C LEU A 112 14.27 -4.60 -9.34
N VAL A 113 14.25 -3.38 -9.87
CA VAL A 113 15.44 -2.70 -10.39
C VAL A 113 16.46 -2.45 -9.27
N TYR A 114 16.00 -1.98 -8.11
CA TYR A 114 16.88 -1.76 -6.96
C TYR A 114 17.44 -3.08 -6.42
N THR A 115 16.62 -4.12 -6.26
CA THR A 115 17.07 -5.46 -5.83
C THR A 115 18.10 -6.02 -6.81
N GLY A 116 17.83 -5.92 -8.12
CA GLY A 116 18.74 -6.37 -9.16
C GLY A 116 20.08 -5.63 -9.16
N GLY A 117 20.05 -4.31 -8.96
CA GLY A 117 21.24 -3.47 -8.94
C GLY A 117 22.06 -3.53 -7.65
N MET A 118 21.42 -3.69 -6.48
CA MET A 118 22.10 -3.63 -5.18
C MET A 118 22.45 -4.99 -4.57
N ILE A 119 21.65 -6.03 -4.85
CA ILE A 119 21.76 -7.35 -4.21
C ILE A 119 22.12 -8.43 -5.24
N GLY A 120 21.37 -8.50 -6.34
CA GLY A 120 21.63 -9.47 -7.40
C GLY A 120 20.43 -9.64 -8.33
N ALA A 121 20.71 -9.79 -9.63
CA ALA A 121 19.70 -9.99 -10.67
C ALA A 121 18.95 -11.32 -10.50
N ASP A 122 19.62 -12.33 -9.98
CA ASP A 122 19.06 -13.64 -9.67
C ASP A 122 17.96 -13.56 -8.59
N LEU A 123 18.20 -12.81 -7.51
CA LEU A 123 17.19 -12.55 -6.48
C LEU A 123 16.02 -11.74 -7.02
N ALA A 124 16.27 -10.74 -7.86
CA ALA A 124 15.21 -9.93 -8.47
C ALA A 124 14.31 -10.78 -9.38
N PHE A 125 14.90 -11.66 -10.20
CA PHE A 125 14.15 -12.57 -11.05
C PHE A 125 13.33 -13.58 -10.23
N ALA A 126 13.94 -14.16 -9.19
CA ALA A 126 13.23 -15.04 -8.25
C ALA A 126 12.05 -14.33 -7.58
N ARG A 127 12.25 -13.09 -7.10
CA ARG A 127 11.21 -12.25 -6.51
C ARG A 127 10.06 -12.02 -7.49
N LEU A 128 10.33 -11.63 -8.74
CA LEU A 128 9.30 -11.41 -9.75
C LEU A 128 8.50 -12.69 -10.07
N PHE A 129 9.21 -13.80 -10.32
CA PHE A 129 8.57 -15.05 -10.71
C PHE A 129 7.74 -15.66 -9.57
N LEU A 130 8.33 -15.75 -8.37
CA LEU A 130 7.66 -16.33 -7.21
C LEU A 130 6.50 -15.46 -6.74
N SER A 131 6.63 -14.13 -6.75
CA SER A 131 5.50 -13.25 -6.42
C SER A 131 4.35 -13.35 -7.42
N LEU A 132 4.63 -13.56 -8.72
CA LEU A 132 3.58 -13.75 -9.72
C LEU A 132 2.83 -15.07 -9.48
N VAL A 133 3.56 -16.18 -9.36
CA VAL A 133 2.98 -17.51 -9.14
C VAL A 133 2.20 -17.55 -7.83
N PHE A 134 2.79 -17.04 -6.74
CA PHE A 134 2.17 -17.08 -5.42
C PHE A 134 1.04 -16.06 -5.27
N GLY A 135 1.15 -14.87 -5.85
CA GLY A 135 0.07 -13.87 -5.84
C GLY A 135 -1.21 -14.37 -6.54
N ILE A 136 -1.04 -15.07 -7.67
CA ILE A 136 -2.17 -15.72 -8.37
C ILE A 136 -2.71 -16.88 -7.54
N SER A 137 -1.83 -17.70 -6.96
CA SER A 137 -2.21 -18.84 -6.12
C SER A 137 -2.99 -18.41 -4.88
N ILE A 138 -2.52 -17.42 -4.13
CA ILE A 138 -3.19 -16.86 -2.95
C ILE A 138 -4.56 -16.30 -3.35
N GLY A 139 -4.65 -15.56 -4.46
CA GLY A 139 -5.93 -15.05 -4.96
C GLY A 139 -6.91 -16.17 -5.33
N MET A 140 -6.46 -17.25 -5.98
CA MET A 140 -7.31 -18.40 -6.28
C MET A 140 -7.79 -19.11 -5.01
N ILE A 141 -6.89 -19.31 -4.04
CA ILE A 141 -7.22 -19.94 -2.76
C ILE A 141 -8.26 -19.09 -2.00
N MET A 142 -8.06 -17.77 -1.93
CA MET A 142 -9.01 -16.85 -1.28
C MET A 142 -10.39 -16.90 -1.94
N ALA A 143 -10.45 -16.95 -3.27
CA ALA A 143 -11.72 -17.08 -4.00
C ALA A 143 -12.42 -18.42 -3.73
N LEU A 144 -11.67 -19.50 -3.54
CA LEU A 144 -12.20 -20.83 -3.22
C LEU A 144 -12.70 -20.91 -1.76
N VAL A 145 -11.89 -20.48 -0.79
CA VAL A 145 -12.22 -20.54 0.64
C VAL A 145 -13.42 -19.67 0.98
N PHE A 146 -13.52 -18.47 0.39
CA PHE A 146 -14.59 -17.52 0.69
C PHE A 146 -15.67 -17.46 -0.39
N ARG A 147 -15.82 -18.55 -1.15
CA ARG A 147 -16.70 -18.64 -2.33
C ARG A 147 -18.12 -18.18 -2.04
N ARG A 148 -18.71 -18.55 -0.90
CA ARG A 148 -20.08 -18.16 -0.49
C ARG A 148 -20.21 -16.66 -0.22
N SER A 149 -19.29 -16.11 0.56
CA SER A 149 -19.30 -14.69 0.91
C SER A 149 -19.05 -13.78 -0.30
N ASP A 150 -18.26 -14.25 -1.26
CA ASP A 150 -17.95 -13.51 -2.48
C ASP A 150 -19.13 -13.56 -3.48
N ILE A 151 -19.97 -14.62 -3.46
CA ILE A 151 -21.29 -14.63 -4.16
C ILE A 151 -22.22 -13.55 -3.57
N SER A 152 -22.33 -13.49 -2.24
CA SER A 152 -23.21 -12.50 -1.60
C SER A 152 -22.77 -11.05 -1.86
N HIS A 153 -21.47 -10.82 -2.06
CA HIS A 153 -20.93 -9.51 -2.41
C HIS A 153 -21.24 -9.13 -3.85
N ASP A 154 -21.20 -10.09 -4.78
CA ASP A 154 -21.55 -9.91 -6.19
C ASP A 154 -23.05 -9.60 -6.37
N GLN A 155 -23.90 -10.34 -5.63
CA GLN A 155 -25.37 -10.28 -5.68
C GLN A 155 -26.02 -9.09 -4.95
N ARG A 156 -25.24 -8.19 -4.32
CA ARG A 156 -25.82 -6.97 -3.73
C ARG A 156 -26.60 -6.22 -4.82
N PRO A 157 -27.88 -5.90 -4.56
CA PRO A 157 -28.80 -5.43 -5.60
C PRO A 157 -28.50 -3.98 -5.95
N ASP A 158 -27.65 -3.76 -6.96
CA ASP A 158 -27.75 -2.59 -7.83
C ASP A 158 -28.64 -2.94 -9.05
N THR A 159 -29.67 -3.75 -8.80
CA THR A 159 -30.60 -4.30 -9.80
C THR A 159 -31.70 -3.30 -10.16
N MET A 160 -31.32 -2.12 -10.65
CA MET A 160 -32.23 -1.29 -11.47
C MET A 160 -31.62 -0.80 -12.78
N PHE A 161 -30.32 -0.99 -13.02
CA PHE A 161 -29.69 -0.66 -14.30
C PHE A 161 -28.73 -1.75 -14.76
N ALA A 162 -29.29 -2.90 -15.16
CA ALA A 162 -28.59 -3.86 -16.02
C ALA A 162 -28.46 -3.34 -17.47
N GLY A 163 -28.03 -2.08 -17.62
CA GLY A 163 -27.61 -1.52 -18.88
C GLY A 163 -26.10 -1.70 -19.02
N LYS A 164 -25.60 -1.88 -20.25
CA LYS A 164 -24.16 -1.81 -20.58
C LYS A 164 -23.64 -0.38 -20.35
N ALA A 165 -23.53 0.08 -19.11
CA ALA A 165 -22.95 1.36 -18.78
C ALA A 165 -21.44 1.28 -19.04
N SER A 166 -21.00 1.91 -20.12
CA SER A 166 -19.58 2.05 -20.44
C SER A 166 -18.99 3.23 -19.65
N ILE A 167 -17.69 3.14 -19.34
CA ILE A 167 -16.98 4.23 -18.67
C ILE A 167 -17.07 5.49 -19.55
N LYS A 168 -17.60 6.59 -19.01
CA LYS A 168 -17.57 7.89 -19.69
C LYS A 168 -16.10 8.28 -19.95
N LYS A 169 -15.78 8.75 -21.17
CA LYS A 169 -14.42 9.20 -21.51
C LYS A 169 -13.87 10.24 -20.51
N ALA A 170 -14.74 11.11 -20.00
CA ALA A 170 -14.38 12.09 -18.96
C ALA A 170 -13.94 11.44 -17.65
N SER A 171 -14.67 10.44 -17.16
CA SER A 171 -14.32 9.69 -15.94
C SER A 171 -13.01 8.92 -16.10
N LEU A 172 -12.80 8.30 -17.27
CA LEU A 172 -11.54 7.62 -17.58
C LEU A 172 -10.37 8.61 -17.61
N ALA A 173 -10.51 9.74 -18.29
CA ALA A 173 -9.49 10.79 -18.33
C ALA A 173 -9.19 11.33 -16.93
N PHE A 174 -10.22 11.59 -16.12
CA PHE A 174 -10.08 12.02 -14.73
C PHE A 174 -9.28 11.02 -13.88
N LEU A 175 -9.60 9.72 -14.00
CA LEU A 175 -8.88 8.65 -13.32
C LEU A 175 -7.42 8.55 -13.77
N LEU A 176 -7.16 8.62 -15.08
CA LEU A 176 -5.80 8.56 -15.63
C LEU A 176 -4.95 9.74 -15.18
N ILE A 177 -5.53 10.94 -15.05
CA ILE A 177 -4.81 12.10 -14.52
C ILE A 177 -4.55 11.95 -13.01
N LEU A 178 -5.45 11.33 -12.24
CA LEU A 178 -5.17 10.99 -10.84
C LEU A 178 -4.02 9.98 -10.72
N VAL A 179 -3.96 8.98 -11.61
CA VAL A 179 -2.82 8.05 -11.68
C VAL A 179 -1.55 8.79 -12.08
N ALA A 180 -1.60 9.70 -13.04
CA ALA A 180 -0.46 10.54 -13.41
C ALA A 180 0.02 11.44 -12.26
N LEU A 181 -0.91 12.00 -11.46
CA LEU A 181 -0.59 12.75 -10.25
C LEU A 181 0.15 11.87 -9.24
N LEU A 182 -0.33 10.65 -9.00
CA LEU A 182 0.33 9.67 -8.13
C LEU A 182 1.73 9.34 -8.64
N LEU A 183 1.88 9.01 -9.93
CA LEU A 183 3.15 8.65 -10.55
C LEU A 183 4.15 9.81 -10.55
N SER A 184 3.69 11.05 -10.75
CA SER A 184 4.53 12.25 -10.65
C SER A 184 5.16 12.40 -9.26
N GLY A 185 4.50 11.92 -8.21
CA GLY A 185 5.02 11.95 -6.84
C GLY A 185 6.03 10.83 -6.55
N THR A 186 5.77 9.63 -7.08
CA THR A 186 6.48 8.40 -6.74
C THR A 186 7.67 8.09 -7.65
N LEU A 187 7.61 8.45 -8.94
CA LEU A 187 8.66 8.11 -9.89
C LEU A 187 9.95 8.90 -9.62
N LYS A 188 11.06 8.17 -9.49
CA LYS A 188 12.41 8.71 -9.32
C LYS A 188 13.13 8.87 -10.66
N ILE A 189 12.51 9.60 -11.57
CA ILE A 189 13.10 9.90 -12.89
C ILE A 189 13.75 11.28 -12.80
N GLY A 190 14.93 11.44 -13.41
CA GLY A 190 15.68 12.71 -13.41
C GLY A 190 14.82 13.93 -13.79
N LEU A 191 13.95 13.76 -14.80
CA LEU A 191 12.99 14.79 -15.22
C LEU A 191 12.09 15.30 -14.08
N LEU A 192 11.70 14.43 -13.15
CA LEU A 192 10.84 14.78 -12.02
C LEU A 192 11.67 15.22 -10.81
N THR A 193 12.82 14.62 -10.57
CA THR A 193 13.63 14.89 -9.36
C THR A 193 14.54 16.10 -9.48
N ASN A 194 14.92 16.52 -10.70
CA ASN A 194 15.80 17.66 -10.91
C ASN A 194 15.08 18.98 -10.56
N ALA A 195 15.85 19.93 -10.02
CA ALA A 195 15.40 21.29 -9.80
C ALA A 195 15.61 22.12 -11.08
N TYR A 196 14.57 22.83 -11.50
CA TYR A 196 14.57 23.68 -12.70
C TYR A 196 14.63 25.17 -12.35
N GLY A 197 14.54 25.50 -11.07
CA GLY A 197 14.67 26.85 -10.55
C GLY A 197 14.59 26.80 -9.03
N GLY A 198 14.89 27.91 -8.38
CA GLY A 198 14.72 28.02 -6.94
C GLY A 198 14.64 29.47 -6.49
N VAL A 199 14.02 29.68 -5.33
CA VAL A 199 13.89 30.98 -4.68
C VAL A 199 14.43 30.85 -3.27
N LYS A 200 15.36 31.74 -2.92
CA LYS A 200 15.87 31.87 -1.56
C LYS A 200 14.96 32.82 -0.78
N ILE A 201 14.37 32.35 0.31
CA ILE A 201 13.59 33.19 1.22
C ILE A 201 14.46 33.47 2.45
N PRO A 202 14.85 34.72 2.72
CA PRO A 202 15.67 35.06 3.87
C PRO A 202 14.82 35.01 5.14
N VAL A 203 14.76 33.84 5.77
CA VAL A 203 14.09 33.62 7.06
C VAL A 203 15.15 33.26 8.09
N SER A 204 15.36 34.13 9.06
CA SER A 204 16.32 33.90 10.13
C SER A 204 15.82 32.86 11.15
N GLY A 205 16.73 32.02 11.64
CA GLY A 205 16.45 31.06 12.72
C GLY A 205 15.95 29.68 12.29
N LEU A 206 15.82 29.40 10.99
CA LEU A 206 15.43 28.07 10.50
C LEU A 206 16.49 27.00 10.77
N ASP A 207 17.78 27.35 10.80
CA ASP A 207 18.85 26.40 11.15
C ASP A 207 18.69 25.89 12.58
N ARG A 208 18.43 26.80 13.54
CA ARG A 208 18.18 26.45 14.94
C ARG A 208 16.95 25.55 15.08
N PHE A 209 15.93 25.78 14.25
CA PHE A 209 14.75 24.94 14.24
C PHE A 209 15.04 23.55 13.65
N GLN A 210 15.83 23.46 12.58
CA GLN A 210 16.28 22.18 12.03
C GLN A 210 17.15 21.39 13.02
N GLU A 211 18.05 22.05 13.75
CA GLU A 211 18.83 21.44 14.83
C GLU A 211 17.93 20.93 15.97
N PHE A 212 16.91 21.70 16.36
CA PHE A 212 15.92 21.25 17.33
C PHE A 212 15.17 19.99 16.85
N LEU A 213 14.74 19.97 15.59
CA LEU A 213 14.08 18.80 15.00
C LEU A 213 15.00 17.58 15.00
N ASN A 214 16.27 17.74 14.63
CA ASN A 214 17.27 16.67 14.65
C ASN A 214 17.51 16.11 16.07
N ARG A 215 17.37 16.95 17.11
CA ARG A 215 17.49 16.51 18.50
C ARG A 215 16.26 15.75 19.00
N VAL A 216 15.07 16.12 18.56
CA VAL A 216 13.80 15.50 18.99
C VAL A 216 13.52 14.20 18.23
N VAL A 217 13.75 14.20 16.92
CA VAL A 217 13.59 13.03 16.04
C VAL A 217 14.89 12.82 15.25
N PRO A 218 15.87 12.13 15.86
CA PRO A 218 17.15 11.85 15.19
C PRO A 218 16.93 10.90 14.01
N SER A 219 17.67 11.14 12.93
CA SER A 219 17.77 10.19 11.81
C SER A 219 18.81 9.12 12.15
N ASP A 220 18.48 7.87 11.85
CA ASP A 220 19.40 6.74 11.98
C ASP A 220 19.21 5.80 10.80
N SER A 221 20.20 5.79 9.90
CA SER A 221 20.20 4.96 8.70
C SER A 221 20.36 3.47 9.01
N ALA A 222 20.96 3.09 10.15
CA ALA A 222 21.14 1.69 10.54
C ALA A 222 19.82 1.04 11.00
N THR A 223 18.93 1.82 11.59
CA THR A 223 17.58 1.37 11.97
C THR A 223 16.50 1.75 10.94
N GLY A 224 16.89 2.41 9.85
CA GLY A 224 16.00 2.93 8.81
C GLY A 224 15.00 3.96 9.34
N GLN A 225 15.39 4.73 10.36
CA GLN A 225 14.65 5.86 10.91
C GLN A 225 14.98 7.13 10.11
N GLU A 226 13.98 7.68 9.43
CA GLU A 226 14.08 8.98 8.76
C GLU A 226 13.88 10.11 9.80
N GLY A 227 14.68 11.17 9.70
CA GLY A 227 14.53 12.37 10.55
C GLY A 227 13.43 13.30 10.02
N VAL A 228 13.02 14.29 10.82
CA VAL A 228 12.03 15.29 10.40
C VAL A 228 12.73 16.56 9.93
N SER A 229 12.51 16.93 8.67
CA SER A 229 12.99 18.21 8.13
C SER A 229 12.03 19.37 8.45
N VAL A 230 12.49 20.61 8.30
CA VAL A 230 11.60 21.80 8.39
C VAL A 230 10.41 21.68 7.42
N GLN A 231 10.65 21.22 6.20
CA GLN A 231 9.59 20.92 5.24
C GLN A 231 8.60 19.88 5.79
N GLY A 232 9.14 18.82 6.40
CA GLY A 232 8.36 17.79 7.08
C GLY A 232 7.47 18.36 8.18
N ALA A 233 7.99 19.25 9.02
CA ALA A 233 7.22 19.92 10.07
C ALA A 233 6.10 20.81 9.49
N ILE A 234 6.36 21.55 8.41
CA ILE A 234 5.35 22.33 7.70
C ILE A 234 4.25 21.40 7.16
N LEU A 235 4.62 20.27 6.55
CA LEU A 235 3.68 19.28 6.02
C LEU A 235 2.80 18.67 7.12
N ILE A 236 3.38 18.32 8.27
CA ILE A 236 2.61 17.84 9.43
C ILE A 236 1.59 18.91 9.87
N GLY A 237 2.00 20.18 9.97
CA GLY A 237 1.09 21.28 10.28
C GLY A 237 -0.05 21.43 9.27
N LEU A 238 0.27 21.39 7.97
CA LEU A 238 -0.71 21.44 6.88
C LEU A 238 -1.65 20.24 6.91
N LEU A 239 -1.19 19.05 7.26
CA LEU A 239 -2.02 17.86 7.42
C LEU A 239 -3.03 18.02 8.54
N PHE A 240 -2.61 18.50 9.72
CA PHE A 240 -3.53 18.73 10.84
C PHE A 240 -4.60 19.76 10.47
N LEU A 241 -4.18 20.86 9.82
CA LEU A 241 -5.12 21.88 9.34
C LEU A 241 -6.07 21.31 8.29
N THR A 242 -5.55 20.54 7.33
CA THR A 242 -6.33 19.87 6.29
C THR A 242 -7.33 18.90 6.91
N ALA A 243 -6.94 18.11 7.91
CA ALA A 243 -7.82 17.16 8.59
C ALA A 243 -8.97 17.89 9.31
N PHE A 244 -8.66 18.94 10.07
CA PHE A 244 -9.65 19.76 10.76
C PHE A 244 -10.66 20.41 9.81
N VAL A 245 -10.15 21.03 8.74
CA VAL A 245 -10.98 21.68 7.72
C VAL A 245 -11.80 20.66 6.92
N SER A 246 -11.21 19.52 6.55
CA SER A 246 -11.88 18.47 5.77
C SER A 246 -13.00 17.79 6.54
N TRP A 247 -12.89 17.68 7.87
CA TRP A 247 -14.00 17.23 8.71
C TRP A 247 -15.24 18.12 8.51
N ARG A 248 -15.07 19.45 8.56
CA ARG A 248 -16.19 20.38 8.36
C ARG A 248 -16.60 20.52 6.89
N GLY A 249 -15.67 20.40 5.96
CA GLY A 249 -15.88 20.52 4.52
C GLY A 249 -16.40 19.23 3.87
N LEU A 250 -15.50 18.28 3.61
CA LEU A 250 -15.80 17.00 2.95
C LEU A 250 -16.74 16.12 3.79
N GLY A 251 -16.72 16.25 5.12
CA GLY A 251 -17.61 15.50 6.00
C GLY A 251 -19.09 15.85 5.89
N LYS A 252 -19.43 17.02 5.35
CA LYS A 252 -20.81 17.48 5.12
C LYS A 252 -21.14 17.67 3.63
N ILE A 253 -20.36 17.03 2.75
CA ILE A 253 -20.50 17.21 1.30
C ILE A 253 -21.83 16.64 0.76
N SER A 254 -22.44 15.70 1.49
CA SER A 254 -23.79 15.18 1.19
C SER A 254 -24.83 16.30 1.09
N ASP A 255 -24.70 17.32 1.95
CA ASP A 255 -25.64 18.45 2.06
C ASP A 255 -25.40 19.51 0.96
N GLY A 256 -24.34 19.34 0.17
CA GLY A 256 -23.95 20.25 -0.91
C GLY A 256 -22.54 20.84 -0.72
N PHE A 257 -22.10 21.63 -1.70
CA PHE A 257 -20.81 22.31 -1.66
C PHE A 257 -20.86 23.48 -0.68
N ASN A 258 -19.94 23.49 0.30
CA ASN A 258 -19.81 24.59 1.25
C ASN A 258 -18.43 25.28 1.10
N ARG A 259 -18.24 26.43 1.74
CA ARG A 259 -16.95 27.15 1.69
C ARG A 259 -15.79 26.30 2.22
N TRP A 260 -16.03 25.50 3.26
CA TRP A 260 -15.03 24.61 3.86
C TRP A 260 -14.59 23.47 2.91
N THR A 261 -15.44 23.02 1.99
CA THR A 261 -15.07 22.08 0.92
C THR A 261 -13.98 22.67 0.04
N TRP A 262 -14.16 23.91 -0.41
CA TRP A 262 -13.17 24.57 -1.27
C TRP A 262 -11.88 24.88 -0.52
N VAL A 263 -11.96 25.29 0.75
CA VAL A 263 -10.77 25.48 1.60
C VAL A 263 -10.04 24.15 1.83
N SER A 264 -10.77 23.05 2.06
CA SER A 264 -10.19 21.69 2.18
C SER A 264 -9.43 21.30 0.92
N LEU A 265 -10.04 21.43 -0.26
CA LEU A 265 -9.38 21.13 -1.53
C LEU A 265 -8.18 22.04 -1.80
N GLY A 266 -8.29 23.34 -1.46
CA GLY A 266 -7.18 24.28 -1.53
C GLY A 266 -6.00 23.87 -0.64
N LEU A 267 -6.26 23.45 0.60
CA LEU A 267 -5.24 22.95 1.52
C LEU A 267 -4.62 21.64 1.08
N VAL A 268 -5.40 20.72 0.49
CA VAL A 268 -4.89 19.49 -0.12
C VAL A 268 -3.91 19.83 -1.25
N VAL A 269 -4.29 20.74 -2.15
CA VAL A 269 -3.42 21.19 -3.24
C VAL A 269 -2.17 21.86 -2.69
N LEU A 270 -2.29 22.75 -1.71
CA LEU A 270 -1.15 23.39 -1.05
C LEU A 270 -0.21 22.36 -0.44
N THR A 271 -0.75 21.34 0.23
CA THR A 271 0.04 20.25 0.83
C THR A 271 0.81 19.47 -0.23
N LEU A 272 0.16 19.14 -1.36
CA LEU A 272 0.83 18.46 -2.48
C LEU A 272 1.93 19.33 -3.11
N LEU A 273 1.70 20.64 -3.26
CA LEU A 273 2.70 21.56 -3.79
C LEU A 273 3.92 21.66 -2.86
N VAL A 274 3.69 21.87 -1.57
CA VAL A 274 4.76 21.92 -0.56
C VAL A 274 5.52 20.60 -0.50
N ALA A 275 4.83 19.46 -0.61
CA ALA A 275 5.48 18.14 -0.59
C ALA A 275 6.28 17.85 -1.88
N SER A 276 5.85 18.42 -3.00
CA SER A 276 6.51 18.24 -4.30
C SER A 276 7.69 19.19 -4.53
N ALA A 277 7.71 20.35 -3.86
CA ALA A 277 8.86 21.24 -3.85
C ALA A 277 10.04 20.60 -3.11
N GLY A 278 11.27 20.90 -3.52
CA GLY A 278 12.44 20.60 -2.70
C GLY A 278 12.68 21.77 -1.76
N MET A 279 12.82 21.54 -0.46
CA MET A 279 13.19 22.60 0.47
C MET A 279 14.47 22.21 1.22
N THR A 280 15.48 23.06 1.13
CA THR A 280 16.73 22.91 1.88
C THR A 280 16.94 24.13 2.75
N VAL A 281 17.36 23.89 3.99
CA VAL A 281 17.68 24.95 4.95
C VAL A 281 19.18 25.20 4.86
N ASP A 282 19.56 26.46 4.69
CA ASP A 282 20.95 26.93 4.67
C ASP A 282 21.08 28.15 5.60
N THR A 283 22.32 28.47 5.98
CA THR A 283 22.70 29.56 6.90
C THR A 283 22.16 30.94 6.52
N GLY A 284 21.75 31.14 5.26
CA GLY A 284 21.17 32.37 4.72
C GLY A 284 19.64 32.38 4.56
N GLY A 285 18.94 31.27 4.86
CA GLY A 285 17.48 31.18 4.75
C GLY A 285 16.96 29.84 4.20
N LEU A 286 15.73 29.86 3.68
CA LEU A 286 15.09 28.69 3.08
C LEU A 286 15.22 28.72 1.56
N ASP A 287 15.88 27.72 1.00
CA ASP A 287 15.96 27.51 -0.44
C ASP A 287 14.79 26.63 -0.88
N ILE A 288 13.83 27.21 -1.59
CA ILE A 288 12.72 26.49 -2.21
C ILE A 288 13.11 26.18 -3.66
N LEU A 289 13.30 24.90 -3.95
CA LEU A 289 13.63 24.34 -5.25
C LEU A 289 12.36 23.89 -5.97
N PHE A 290 12.15 24.42 -7.17
CA PHE A 290 11.08 24.01 -8.07
C PHE A 290 11.49 22.76 -8.84
N THR A 291 11.09 21.61 -8.31
CA THR A 291 11.38 20.31 -8.92
C THR A 291 10.42 19.99 -10.06
N GLY A 292 10.82 19.07 -10.94
CA GLY A 292 9.91 18.50 -11.95
C GLY A 292 8.62 17.91 -11.37
N LYS A 293 8.67 17.33 -10.15
CA LYS A 293 7.48 16.83 -9.45
C LYS A 293 6.45 17.93 -9.24
N MET A 294 6.89 19.13 -8.86
CA MET A 294 5.99 20.25 -8.61
C MET A 294 5.23 20.65 -9.88
N PHE A 295 5.91 20.70 -11.03
CA PHE A 295 5.25 20.97 -12.31
C PHE A 295 4.26 19.87 -12.69
N GLY A 296 4.61 18.60 -12.48
CA GLY A 296 3.70 17.46 -12.71
C GLY A 296 2.45 17.51 -11.81
N VAL A 297 2.60 17.90 -10.55
CA VAL A 297 1.49 18.10 -9.61
C VAL A 297 0.60 19.27 -10.07
N ILE A 298 1.19 20.44 -10.39
CA ILE A 298 0.45 21.62 -10.85
C ILE A 298 -0.37 21.29 -12.10
N LEU A 299 0.27 20.66 -13.10
CA LEU A 299 -0.38 20.27 -14.35
C LEU A 299 -1.55 19.31 -14.09
N SER A 300 -1.30 18.25 -13.31
CA SER A 300 -2.32 17.24 -13.03
C SER A 300 -3.51 17.82 -12.24
N VAL A 301 -3.25 18.60 -11.19
CA VAL A 301 -4.30 19.27 -10.40
C VAL A 301 -5.12 20.24 -11.26
N SER A 302 -4.45 21.01 -12.12
CA SER A 302 -5.13 21.96 -13.02
C SER A 302 -6.06 21.25 -14.00
N LEU A 303 -5.61 20.14 -14.59
CA LEU A 303 -6.41 19.31 -15.49
C LEU A 303 -7.57 18.64 -14.76
N LEU A 304 -7.36 18.14 -13.54
CA LEU A 304 -8.43 17.57 -12.71
C LEU A 304 -9.50 18.62 -12.39
N ALA A 305 -9.09 19.82 -11.97
CA ALA A 305 -10.02 20.91 -11.69
C ALA A 305 -10.80 21.34 -12.94
N TYR A 306 -10.14 21.36 -14.11
CA TYR A 306 -10.79 21.65 -15.39
C TYR A 306 -11.84 20.60 -15.75
N ILE A 307 -11.49 19.30 -15.69
CA ILE A 307 -12.42 18.20 -16.01
C ILE A 307 -13.57 18.15 -15.01
N ALA A 308 -13.30 18.28 -13.71
CA ALA A 308 -14.33 18.29 -12.67
C ALA A 308 -15.34 19.42 -12.86
N ARG A 309 -14.92 20.60 -13.33
CA ARG A 309 -15.82 21.74 -13.56
C ARG A 309 -16.56 21.69 -14.89
N ARG A 310 -15.95 21.14 -15.95
CA ARG A 310 -16.48 21.23 -17.32
C ARG A 310 -17.12 19.94 -17.83
N ARG A 311 -16.74 18.78 -17.30
CA ARG A 311 -17.09 17.47 -17.87
C ARG A 311 -17.79 16.53 -16.89
N LEU A 312 -17.67 16.77 -15.58
CA LEU A 312 -18.38 16.01 -14.54
C LEU A 312 -19.56 16.82 -14.03
N THR A 313 -20.62 16.12 -13.64
CA THR A 313 -21.78 16.71 -12.97
C THR A 313 -21.46 17.05 -11.51
N PRO A 314 -22.17 18.01 -10.89
CA PRO A 314 -21.97 18.34 -9.48
C PRO A 314 -22.16 17.15 -8.53
N ASP A 315 -23.06 16.23 -8.88
CA ASP A 315 -23.34 15.03 -8.08
C ASP A 315 -22.21 13.99 -8.23
N GLU A 316 -21.70 13.77 -9.45
CA GLU A 316 -20.52 12.91 -9.65
C GLU A 316 -19.29 13.42 -8.86
N VAL A 317 -19.08 14.74 -8.80
CA VAL A 317 -18.01 15.34 -8.00
C VAL A 317 -18.29 15.19 -6.50
N ARG A 318 -19.55 15.36 -6.07
CA ARG A 318 -19.96 15.17 -4.67
C ARG A 318 -19.71 13.75 -4.19
N ASP A 319 -20.14 12.76 -4.98
CA ASP A 319 -19.97 11.34 -4.68
C ASP A 319 -18.48 10.97 -4.64
N PHE A 320 -17.70 11.47 -5.60
CA PHE A 320 -16.24 11.31 -5.62
C PHE A 320 -15.58 11.83 -4.34
N LEU A 321 -15.91 13.05 -3.93
CA LEU A 321 -15.35 13.67 -2.72
C LEU A 321 -15.80 12.95 -1.45
N TRP A 322 -17.07 12.54 -1.39
CA TRP A 322 -17.60 11.78 -0.27
C TRP A 322 -16.92 10.43 -0.11
N GLU A 323 -16.80 9.67 -1.20
CA GLU A 323 -16.15 8.36 -1.19
C GLU A 323 -14.67 8.47 -0.83
N SER A 324 -13.98 9.49 -1.36
CA SER A 324 -12.59 9.80 -0.97
C SER A 324 -12.47 10.07 0.54
N TRP A 325 -13.35 10.92 1.09
CA TRP A 325 -13.38 11.21 2.53
C TRP A 325 -13.75 10.00 3.38
N ARG A 326 -14.66 9.15 2.89
CA ARG A 326 -15.06 7.91 3.54
C ARG A 326 -13.88 6.95 3.67
N PHE A 327 -13.07 6.80 2.61
CA PHE A 327 -11.83 6.04 2.70
C PHE A 327 -10.82 6.68 3.64
N ILE A 328 -10.60 8.00 3.59
CA ILE A 328 -9.69 8.68 4.51
C ILE A 328 -10.08 8.41 5.98
N LYS A 329 -11.35 8.59 6.36
CA LYS A 329 -11.83 8.30 7.72
C LYS A 329 -11.69 6.84 8.13
N GLN A 330 -11.85 5.92 7.18
CA GLN A 330 -11.78 4.49 7.44
C GLN A 330 -10.33 3.99 7.54
N ILE A 331 -9.42 4.54 6.74
CA ILE A 331 -8.08 3.99 6.51
C ILE A 331 -7.02 4.75 7.30
N PHE A 332 -7.06 6.08 7.26
CA PHE A 332 -5.97 6.91 7.79
C PHE A 332 -5.74 6.72 9.30
N PRO A 333 -6.77 6.63 10.18
CA PRO A 333 -6.53 6.42 11.61
C PRO A 333 -5.86 5.08 11.91
N LEU A 334 -6.25 4.00 11.20
CA LEU A 334 -5.65 2.68 11.38
C LEU A 334 -4.19 2.68 10.91
N LEU A 335 -3.91 3.41 9.84
CA LEU A 335 -2.56 3.60 9.33
C LEU A 335 -1.67 4.36 10.34
N VAL A 336 -2.16 5.45 10.93
CA VAL A 336 -1.43 6.23 11.96
C VAL A 336 -1.10 5.35 13.17
N VAL A 337 -2.07 4.58 13.65
CA VAL A 337 -1.88 3.66 14.78
C VAL A 337 -0.86 2.56 14.42
N GLY A 338 -0.97 1.97 13.23
CA GLY A 338 -0.03 0.96 12.76
C GLY A 338 1.41 1.46 12.67
N VAL A 339 1.63 2.63 12.04
CA VAL A 339 2.95 3.25 11.90
C VAL A 339 3.58 3.59 13.26
N PHE A 340 2.77 4.07 14.20
CA PHE A 340 3.21 4.35 15.57
C PHE A 340 3.72 3.07 16.28
N PHE A 341 2.94 1.98 16.25
CA PHE A 341 3.34 0.73 16.88
C PHE A 341 4.54 0.07 16.19
N VAL A 342 4.64 0.14 14.86
CA VAL A 342 5.83 -0.30 14.12
C VAL A 342 7.07 0.47 14.59
N GLY A 343 6.95 1.78 14.81
CA GLY A 343 8.05 2.60 15.35
C GLY A 343 8.51 2.16 16.74
N ILE A 344 7.58 1.80 17.63
CA ILE A 344 7.91 1.22 18.95
C ILE A 344 8.66 -0.10 18.78
N ILE A 345 8.15 -0.99 17.93
CA ILE A 345 8.70 -2.34 17.76
C ILE A 345 10.10 -2.30 17.13
N ARG A 346 10.35 -1.39 16.19
CA ARG A 346 11.68 -1.21 15.59
C ARG A 346 12.78 -0.93 16.64
N VAL A 347 12.47 -0.20 17.71
CA VAL A 347 13.42 0.07 18.80
C VAL A 347 13.80 -1.21 19.58
N LEU A 348 12.97 -2.25 19.52
CA LEU A 348 13.21 -3.53 20.18
C LEU A 348 14.10 -4.47 19.36
N ILE A 349 14.23 -4.25 18.05
CA ILE A 349 14.90 -5.18 17.14
C ILE A 349 16.41 -4.97 17.18
N ARG A 350 17.11 -6.05 17.52
CA ARG A 350 18.57 -6.07 17.65
C ARG A 350 19.22 -6.73 16.43
N PRO A 351 20.25 -6.12 15.80
CA PRO A 351 20.93 -6.68 14.62
C PRO A 351 21.46 -8.11 14.84
N GLU A 352 21.84 -8.46 16.07
CA GLU A 352 22.40 -9.77 16.41
C GLU A 352 21.39 -10.91 16.21
N TRP A 353 20.09 -10.64 16.38
CA TRP A 353 19.04 -11.64 16.18
C TRP A 353 18.92 -12.06 14.73
N ILE A 354 19.25 -11.17 13.79
CA ILE A 354 19.10 -11.42 12.36
C ILE A 354 20.03 -12.57 11.92
N LYS A 355 21.28 -12.55 12.37
CA LYS A 355 22.25 -13.61 12.06
C LYS A 355 21.88 -14.95 12.72
N VAL A 356 21.46 -14.92 13.99
CA VAL A 356 21.16 -16.15 14.75
C VAL A 356 19.88 -16.82 14.24
N LEU A 357 18.83 -16.04 13.94
CA LEU A 357 17.54 -16.59 13.55
C LEU A 357 17.47 -16.89 12.05
N ALA A 358 18.08 -16.05 11.19
CA ALA A 358 17.92 -16.08 9.74
C ALA A 358 19.23 -16.25 8.96
N GLY A 359 20.32 -16.70 9.61
CA GLY A 359 21.62 -16.91 8.97
C GLY A 359 21.76 -18.17 8.11
N GLN A 360 20.74 -19.04 8.08
CA GLN A 360 20.72 -20.27 7.27
C GLN A 360 19.37 -20.45 6.58
N ASN A 361 19.35 -21.19 5.48
CA ASN A 361 18.12 -21.57 4.79
C ASN A 361 17.36 -22.70 5.49
N THR A 362 16.69 -22.39 6.60
CA THR A 362 15.84 -23.34 7.33
C THR A 362 14.39 -22.87 7.35
N LEU A 363 13.46 -23.75 7.68
CA LEU A 363 12.05 -23.36 7.87
C LEU A 363 11.94 -22.24 8.90
N PHE A 364 12.68 -22.37 10.01
CA PHE A 364 12.69 -21.37 11.07
C PHE A 364 13.32 -20.05 10.62
N GLY A 365 14.42 -20.09 9.84
CA GLY A 365 15.03 -18.89 9.29
C GLY A 365 14.13 -18.13 8.34
N ASN A 366 13.41 -18.85 7.47
CA ASN A 366 12.45 -18.23 6.55
C ASN A 366 11.23 -17.67 7.30
N LEU A 367 10.70 -18.39 8.30
CA LEU A 367 9.65 -17.87 9.17
C LEU A 367 10.11 -16.62 9.95
N ALA A 368 11.35 -16.60 10.44
CA ALA A 368 11.92 -15.42 11.07
C ALA A 368 11.97 -14.24 10.09
N GLY A 369 12.36 -14.47 8.83
CA GLY A 369 12.29 -13.48 7.75
C GLY A 369 10.88 -12.90 7.55
N VAL A 370 9.85 -13.76 7.52
CA VAL A 370 8.45 -13.33 7.44
C VAL A 370 8.04 -12.50 8.66
N VAL A 371 8.38 -12.95 9.87
CA VAL A 371 8.09 -12.22 11.12
C VAL A 371 8.78 -10.87 11.15
N PHE A 372 10.03 -10.78 10.68
CA PHE A 372 10.70 -9.50 10.51
C PHE A 372 9.91 -8.61 9.55
N GLY A 373 9.43 -9.11 8.40
CA GLY A 373 8.61 -8.32 7.48
C GLY A 373 7.30 -7.80 8.11
N VAL A 374 6.64 -8.59 8.96
CA VAL A 374 5.42 -8.17 9.67
C VAL A 374 5.66 -6.93 10.54
N PHE A 375 6.85 -6.84 11.15
CA PHE A 375 7.16 -5.82 12.16
C PHE A 375 8.14 -4.74 11.71
N MET A 376 8.87 -4.96 10.62
CA MET A 376 9.93 -4.08 10.13
C MET A 376 9.54 -3.27 8.91
N TYR A 377 8.25 -3.12 8.58
CA TYR A 377 7.77 -2.40 7.40
C TYR A 377 8.65 -1.25 6.92
N PHE A 378 9.34 -1.38 5.79
CA PHE A 378 10.06 -0.27 5.18
C PHE A 378 9.36 0.22 3.92
N PRO A 379 9.42 1.55 3.62
CA PRO A 379 9.10 2.02 2.29
C PRO A 379 9.98 1.31 1.27
N THR A 380 9.43 0.97 0.11
CA THR A 380 10.11 0.21 -0.96
C THR A 380 11.51 0.74 -1.33
N LEU A 381 11.72 2.05 -1.20
CA LEU A 381 12.99 2.72 -1.51
C LEU A 381 14.09 2.45 -0.47
N VAL A 382 13.70 2.15 0.76
CA VAL A 382 14.58 1.86 1.90
C VAL A 382 14.67 0.35 2.16
N GLU A 383 13.66 -0.41 1.73
CA GLU A 383 13.58 -1.87 1.82
C GLU A 383 14.84 -2.56 1.24
N VAL A 384 15.27 -2.19 0.04
CA VAL A 384 16.42 -2.84 -0.62
C VAL A 384 17.77 -2.51 0.04
N PRO A 385 18.10 -1.24 0.36
CA PRO A 385 19.28 -0.93 1.16
C PRO A 385 19.32 -1.67 2.51
N VAL A 386 18.19 -1.76 3.21
CA VAL A 386 18.10 -2.49 4.49
C VAL A 386 18.27 -4.00 4.27
N ALA A 387 17.67 -4.56 3.22
CA ALA A 387 17.88 -5.97 2.87
C ALA A 387 19.36 -6.27 2.58
N LYS A 388 20.07 -5.36 1.89
CA LYS A 388 21.52 -5.46 1.68
C LYS A 388 22.30 -5.37 3.01
N MET A 389 21.87 -4.52 3.93
CA MET A 389 22.45 -4.46 5.28
C MET A 389 22.27 -5.79 6.02
N PHE A 390 21.08 -6.41 5.98
CA PHE A 390 20.86 -7.70 6.62
C PHE A 390 21.77 -8.79 6.04
N LEU A 391 22.00 -8.79 4.73
CA LEU A 391 23.00 -9.67 4.12
C LEU A 391 24.41 -9.41 4.66
N SER A 392 24.80 -8.14 4.80
CA SER A 392 26.12 -7.80 5.38
C SER A 392 26.27 -8.22 6.84
N LEU A 393 25.15 -8.34 7.57
CA LEU A 393 25.10 -8.86 8.94
C LEU A 393 25.07 -10.39 9.01
N GLY A 394 25.02 -11.08 7.86
CA GLY A 394 25.05 -12.53 7.75
C GLY A 394 23.68 -13.21 7.64
N MET A 395 22.63 -12.48 7.25
CA MET A 395 21.34 -13.10 6.88
C MET A 395 21.49 -13.92 5.61
N HIS A 396 20.86 -15.09 5.56
CA HIS A 396 20.83 -15.92 4.36
C HIS A 396 19.85 -15.35 3.32
N ARG A 397 20.17 -15.51 2.04
CA ARG A 397 19.41 -14.94 0.92
C ARG A 397 18.03 -15.57 0.71
N GLY A 398 17.83 -16.82 1.13
CA GLY A 398 16.52 -17.48 1.25
C GLY A 398 15.56 -16.74 2.23
N PRO A 399 15.86 -16.69 3.54
CA PRO A 399 15.15 -15.86 4.51
C PRO A 399 14.98 -14.41 4.09
N LEU A 400 15.96 -13.83 3.38
CA LEU A 400 15.87 -12.47 2.85
C LEU A 400 14.74 -12.35 1.82
N LEU A 401 14.62 -13.30 0.90
CA LEU A 401 13.51 -13.32 -0.06
C LEU A 401 12.16 -13.46 0.65
N ALA A 402 12.08 -14.33 1.66
CA ALA A 402 10.87 -14.49 2.48
C ALA A 402 10.47 -13.17 3.16
N TYR A 403 11.45 -12.43 3.67
CA TYR A 403 11.28 -11.08 4.20
C TYR A 403 10.79 -10.08 3.13
N LEU A 404 11.45 -10.00 1.97
CA LEU A 404 11.10 -9.09 0.88
C LEU A 404 9.71 -9.34 0.27
N MET A 405 9.19 -10.57 0.38
CA MET A 405 7.85 -10.96 -0.05
C MET A 405 6.78 -10.86 1.04
N ALA A 406 7.18 -10.62 2.30
CA ALA A 406 6.27 -10.50 3.42
C ALA A 406 6.13 -9.05 3.90
N ASP A 407 7.20 -8.26 3.81
CA ASP A 407 7.29 -6.91 4.38
C ASP A 407 6.17 -5.95 3.92
N PRO A 408 5.94 -5.77 2.60
CA PRO A 408 4.84 -4.89 2.18
C PRO A 408 3.43 -5.42 2.53
N GLU A 409 3.24 -6.73 2.49
CA GLU A 409 1.92 -7.36 2.47
C GLU A 409 1.41 -7.74 3.86
N LEU A 410 2.33 -8.11 4.76
CA LEU A 410 2.02 -8.58 6.12
C LEU A 410 2.33 -7.56 7.20
N SER A 411 2.78 -6.37 6.83
CA SER A 411 3.00 -5.34 7.83
C SER A 411 1.76 -5.10 8.70
N LEU A 412 1.97 -4.82 9.99
CA LEU A 412 0.88 -4.63 10.94
C LEU A 412 -0.18 -3.63 10.42
N GLN A 413 0.26 -2.53 9.81
CA GLN A 413 -0.67 -1.58 9.20
C GLN A 413 -1.47 -2.20 8.04
N SER A 414 -0.85 -2.95 7.13
CA SER A 414 -1.55 -3.63 6.04
C SER A 414 -2.62 -4.60 6.58
N ILE A 415 -2.31 -5.36 7.63
CA ILE A 415 -3.26 -6.30 8.25
C ILE A 415 -4.47 -5.56 8.83
N LEU A 416 -4.24 -4.53 9.64
CA LEU A 416 -5.29 -3.67 10.21
C LEU A 416 -6.19 -3.12 9.09
N MET A 417 -5.54 -2.60 8.05
CA MET A 417 -6.18 -1.96 6.91
C MET A 417 -7.05 -2.91 6.08
N ILE A 418 -6.52 -4.07 5.72
CA ILE A 418 -7.23 -5.10 4.97
C ILE A 418 -8.40 -5.64 5.80
N SER A 419 -8.20 -5.84 7.11
CA SER A 419 -9.25 -6.32 8.02
C SER A 419 -10.45 -5.38 8.08
N ALA A 420 -10.24 -4.07 7.94
CA ALA A 420 -11.32 -3.09 7.86
C ALA A 420 -12.09 -3.13 6.53
N ILE A 421 -11.50 -3.66 5.45
CA ILE A 421 -12.10 -3.70 4.11
C ILE A 421 -12.85 -5.01 3.86
N ILE A 422 -12.19 -6.16 4.07
CA ILE A 422 -12.75 -7.49 3.78
C ILE A 422 -13.21 -8.26 5.02
N GLY A 423 -12.99 -7.71 6.22
CA GLY A 423 -13.31 -8.34 7.49
C GLY A 423 -12.16 -9.17 8.08
N LYS A 424 -12.16 -9.32 9.41
CA LYS A 424 -11.08 -9.97 10.18
C LYS A 424 -10.80 -11.41 9.74
N ALA A 425 -11.85 -12.21 9.50
CA ALA A 425 -11.69 -13.61 9.11
C ALA A 425 -10.95 -13.77 7.77
N LYS A 426 -11.35 -13.01 6.74
CA LYS A 426 -10.68 -13.04 5.43
C LYS A 426 -9.26 -12.50 5.52
N ALA A 427 -9.05 -11.44 6.29
CA ALA A 427 -7.73 -10.85 6.49
C ALA A 427 -6.74 -11.82 7.15
N TRP A 428 -7.12 -12.53 8.21
CA TRP A 428 -6.23 -13.50 8.86
C TRP A 428 -5.91 -14.71 7.99
N VAL A 429 -6.87 -15.18 7.18
CA VAL A 429 -6.62 -16.24 6.19
C VAL A 429 -5.65 -15.74 5.11
N TYR A 430 -5.82 -14.50 4.64
CA TYR A 430 -4.86 -13.86 3.72
C TYR A 430 -3.46 -13.79 4.34
N VAL A 431 -3.34 -13.32 5.59
CA VAL A 431 -2.08 -13.24 6.32
C VAL A 431 -1.40 -14.60 6.41
N PHE A 432 -2.15 -15.64 6.77
CA PHE A 432 -1.64 -17.00 6.85
C PHE A 432 -1.09 -17.47 5.49
N TRP A 433 -1.84 -17.27 4.40
CA TRP A 433 -1.38 -17.70 3.08
C TRP A 433 -0.16 -16.94 2.61
N VAL A 434 -0.13 -15.61 2.77
CA VAL A 434 1.05 -14.82 2.41
C VAL A 434 2.26 -15.28 3.23
N ALA A 435 2.13 -15.48 4.54
CA ALA A 435 3.22 -15.96 5.38
C ALA A 435 3.75 -17.32 4.93
N LEU A 436 2.85 -18.26 4.63
CA LEU A 436 3.20 -19.58 4.13
C LEU A 436 3.92 -19.51 2.78
N PHE A 437 3.36 -18.79 1.81
CA PHE A 437 3.94 -18.68 0.47
C PHE A 437 5.27 -17.92 0.47
N SER A 438 5.43 -16.87 1.28
CA SER A 438 6.71 -16.17 1.42
C SER A 438 7.77 -17.06 2.08
N THR A 439 7.40 -17.87 3.07
CA THR A 439 8.30 -18.87 3.66
C THR A 439 8.75 -19.92 2.64
N VAL A 440 7.80 -20.43 1.85
CA VAL A 440 8.08 -21.39 0.77
C VAL A 440 8.94 -20.76 -0.33
N ALA A 441 8.70 -19.48 -0.68
CA ALA A 441 9.52 -18.74 -1.63
C ALA A 441 10.99 -18.70 -1.20
N GLY A 442 11.23 -18.31 0.05
CA GLY A 442 12.58 -18.23 0.59
C GLY A 442 13.26 -19.58 0.73
N LEU A 443 12.52 -20.63 1.11
CA LEU A 443 13.04 -22.00 1.13
C LEU A 443 13.46 -22.50 -0.26
N ILE A 444 12.61 -22.29 -1.27
CA ILE A 444 12.88 -22.69 -2.66
C ILE A 444 14.10 -21.95 -3.19
N TYR A 445 14.11 -20.61 -3.05
CA TYR A 445 15.20 -19.80 -3.57
C TYR A 445 16.51 -20.06 -2.83
N GLY A 446 16.47 -20.15 -1.50
CA GLY A 446 17.64 -20.49 -0.70
C GLY A 446 18.20 -21.87 -1.06
N ALA A 447 17.35 -22.86 -1.33
CA ALA A 447 17.82 -24.19 -1.69
C ALA A 447 18.50 -24.20 -3.06
N LEU A 448 17.99 -23.43 -4.03
CA LEU A 448 18.63 -23.24 -5.33
C LEU A 448 20.00 -22.56 -5.18
N GLU A 449 20.11 -21.60 -4.26
CA GLU A 449 21.38 -20.91 -3.97
C GLU A 449 22.40 -21.81 -3.26
N ASP A 450 21.93 -22.65 -2.33
CA ASP A 450 22.74 -23.66 -1.61
C ASP A 450 23.23 -24.80 -2.55
N GLY A 451 22.90 -24.75 -3.84
CA GLY A 451 23.31 -25.74 -4.84
C GLY A 451 22.47 -27.02 -4.84
N ALA A 452 21.25 -26.99 -4.28
CA ALA A 452 20.35 -28.13 -4.34
C ALA A 452 19.96 -28.45 -5.78
N ASN A 453 19.87 -29.74 -6.09
CA ASN A 453 19.45 -30.20 -7.40
C ASN A 453 18.01 -29.72 -7.72
N ILE A 454 17.74 -29.35 -8.96
CA ILE A 454 16.41 -28.95 -9.42
C ILE A 454 15.37 -30.04 -9.10
N GLY A 455 15.78 -31.32 -9.11
CA GLY A 455 14.93 -32.45 -8.73
C GLY A 455 14.44 -32.42 -7.29
N THR A 456 15.28 -32.03 -6.31
CA THR A 456 14.85 -31.93 -4.90
C THR A 456 13.96 -30.72 -4.67
N VAL A 457 14.24 -29.59 -5.34
CA VAL A 457 13.37 -28.41 -5.30
C VAL A 457 12.00 -28.71 -5.92
N ALA A 458 11.98 -29.40 -7.06
CA ALA A 458 10.74 -29.83 -7.70
C ALA A 458 9.96 -30.81 -6.81
N LEU A 459 10.64 -31.73 -6.12
CA LEU A 459 10.00 -32.64 -5.17
C LEU A 459 9.37 -31.88 -4.00
N TYR A 460 10.07 -30.92 -3.38
CA TYR A 460 9.50 -30.11 -2.31
C TYR A 460 8.29 -29.29 -2.78
N LEU A 461 8.36 -28.73 -3.98
CA LEU A 461 7.24 -28.02 -4.56
C LEU A 461 6.04 -28.95 -4.81
N LEU A 462 6.28 -30.15 -5.35
CA LEU A 462 5.22 -31.15 -5.57
C LEU A 462 4.57 -31.60 -4.26
N VAL A 463 5.37 -31.87 -3.23
CA VAL A 463 4.86 -32.23 -1.90
C VAL A 463 4.03 -31.09 -1.31
N PHE A 464 4.52 -29.85 -1.39
CA PHE A 464 3.78 -28.68 -0.94
C PHE A 464 2.44 -28.51 -1.69
N LEU A 465 2.45 -28.62 -3.01
CA LEU A 465 1.25 -28.53 -3.84
C LEU A 465 0.27 -29.68 -3.54
N ALA A 466 0.75 -30.89 -3.30
CA ALA A 466 -0.07 -32.03 -2.93
C ALA A 466 -0.74 -31.84 -1.56
N LEU A 467 0.01 -31.37 -0.56
CA LEU A 467 -0.53 -31.03 0.77
C LEU A 467 -1.56 -29.90 0.68
N LEU A 468 -1.28 -28.87 -0.12
CA LEU A 468 -2.18 -27.75 -0.35
C LEU A 468 -3.47 -28.21 -1.04
N ALA A 469 -3.37 -29.05 -2.08
CA ALA A 469 -4.51 -29.62 -2.77
C ALA A 469 -5.36 -30.51 -1.85
N ALA A 470 -4.72 -31.36 -1.03
CA ALA A 470 -5.41 -32.19 -0.04
C ALA A 470 -6.13 -31.34 1.01
N GLY A 471 -5.49 -30.28 1.51
CA GLY A 471 -6.09 -29.33 2.44
C GLY A 471 -7.32 -28.63 1.86
N LEU A 472 -7.21 -28.11 0.64
CA LEU A 472 -8.32 -27.46 -0.06
C LEU A 472 -9.47 -28.44 -0.38
N TRP A 473 -9.15 -29.68 -0.76
CA TRP A 473 -10.14 -30.72 -1.02
C TRP A 473 -10.88 -31.14 0.25
N ARG A 474 -10.21 -31.16 1.39
CA ARG A 474 -10.86 -31.41 2.70
C ARG A 474 -11.78 -30.26 3.10
N MET A 475 -11.37 -29.02 2.86
CA MET A 475 -12.21 -27.85 3.12
C MET A 475 -13.46 -27.83 2.23
N SER A 476 -13.33 -28.18 0.94
CA SER A 476 -14.46 -28.17 0.00
C SER A 476 -15.52 -29.22 0.34
N GLN A 477 -15.14 -30.34 0.96
CA GLN A 477 -16.09 -31.34 1.46
C GLN A 477 -16.87 -30.87 2.69
N ASN A 478 -16.24 -30.14 3.60
CA ASN A 478 -16.91 -29.61 4.79
C ASN A 478 -17.93 -28.50 4.47
N ASP A 479 -17.74 -27.79 3.36
CA ASP A 479 -18.73 -26.85 2.81
C ASP A 479 -19.94 -27.54 2.14
N GLY A 480 -19.98 -28.88 2.11
CA GLY A 480 -21.05 -29.67 1.48
C GLY A 480 -22.31 -29.90 2.31
N VAL A 481 -22.36 -29.52 3.59
CA VAL A 481 -23.51 -29.84 4.47
C VAL A 481 -24.11 -28.59 5.12
N ARG A 482 -25.13 -28.03 4.45
CA ARG A 482 -26.37 -27.40 4.98
C ARG A 482 -26.91 -26.42 3.93
N PRO A 483 -27.98 -26.77 3.20
CA PRO A 483 -28.75 -25.75 2.48
C PRO A 483 -29.27 -24.74 3.51
N ALA A 484 -29.06 -23.44 3.25
CA ALA A 484 -29.75 -22.40 3.98
C ALA A 484 -31.25 -22.59 3.73
N ALA A 485 -32.02 -22.83 4.79
CA ALA A 485 -33.47 -22.82 4.71
C ALA A 485 -33.89 -21.49 4.08
N MET A 486 -34.63 -21.55 2.96
CA MET A 486 -35.37 -20.40 2.46
C MET A 486 -36.23 -19.87 3.61
N PRO A 487 -36.25 -18.55 3.89
CA PRO A 487 -37.26 -18.01 4.79
C PRO A 487 -38.63 -18.35 4.19
N ALA A 488 -39.45 -19.06 4.96
CA ALA A 488 -40.82 -19.37 4.61
C ALA A 488 -41.55 -18.07 4.29
N ASN A 489 -42.21 -18.05 3.14
CA ASN A 489 -43.11 -17.00 2.71
C ASN A 489 -44.25 -16.90 3.75
N VAL A 490 -44.15 -15.94 4.68
CA VAL A 490 -45.29 -15.56 5.53
C VAL A 490 -46.12 -14.59 4.70
N ASN A 491 -46.93 -15.16 3.82
CA ASN A 491 -48.15 -14.57 3.30
C ASN A 491 -49.21 -15.68 3.41
N GLY A 492 -49.99 -15.61 4.48
CA GLY A 492 -51.12 -16.46 4.77
C GLY A 492 -52.03 -15.72 5.75
N ASP A 493 -53.21 -15.39 5.25
CA ASP A 493 -54.39 -14.74 5.84
C ASP A 493 -54.36 -13.22 6.08
#